data_AF-A0A971C717-F1
#
_entry.id   AF-A0A971C717-F1
#
_cell.length_a   1.000
_cell.length_b   1.000
_cell.length_c   1.000
_cell.angle_alpha   90.00
_cell.angle_beta   90.00
_cell.angle_gamma   90.00
#
_symmetry.space_group_name_H-M   'P 1'
#
loop_
_entity.id
_entity.type
_entity.pdbx_description
1 polymer ?
#
loop_
_entity_poly.entity_id
_entity_poly.type
_entity_poly.pdbx_seq_one_letter_code
_entity_poly.pdbx_strand_id
1 'polypeptide(L)'
;SAMVIMDYKTGAIKAMAGGRSLSGKLLFNRATGTRQPGSAIKPMAVYAPALQRSVDMVNNNAVDSGVTMWTAASVIDDAPLVLNNKLWPKNWYSGYRGLHTLRRSVEQSVNVNAVKVFNDLGATTSLAFLKKLGVTSVVESGSVNDMNPAALALGGMTNGISPLQMAAGYGTFANQGFYVKPVTYSTVTNKRGEILLENTAAKEQVMDRGVAYIMTDILRTTVTNGIAKAAAIGSHPVAGKTGTTTDNYDAWFVGMTPHYSAALWIGNDINLELSQGSVAAARLWSKIMKQVHSGLPQGSFPKAENVVSVTVDTMSGMLPSELSSLDPRGTVRSEFFVTGTAPTETDNVHVAVTICKDSRYLATPYCHNTESKVMVRRPEGSVTTYSNFTVADIEYEAPVYYCNLHNLDTLTYPIDPNVQLQPFTPWNGGSGDVPPWLDWNNGNDGNNGNNGNGNGNGNNNGNGNNPPVTDSNPGPVISPQDSEKPDWLD
;
A
#
# COMPACT_ATOMS: atom_id res chain seq x y z
N SER A 1 -12.16 -15.18 22.88
CA SER A 1 -11.18 -14.09 22.83
C SER A 1 -10.01 -14.39 23.75
N ALA A 2 -8.87 -13.78 23.48
CA ALA A 2 -7.66 -13.86 24.31
C ALA A 2 -6.94 -12.52 24.32
N MET A 3 -6.18 -12.25 25.38
CA MET A 3 -5.35 -11.06 25.48
C MET A 3 -4.07 -11.33 26.23
N VAL A 4 -2.98 -10.71 25.79
CA VAL A 4 -1.71 -10.62 26.53
C VAL A 4 -1.35 -9.15 26.68
N ILE A 5 -0.93 -8.76 27.88
CA ILE A 5 -0.32 -7.45 28.17
C ILE A 5 1.08 -7.71 28.69
N MET A 6 2.07 -7.07 28.08
CA MET A 6 3.48 -7.27 28.36
C MET A 6 4.15 -5.92 28.59
N ASP A 7 5.02 -5.87 29.60
CA ASP A 7 6.05 -4.83 29.69
C ASP A 7 7.17 -5.20 28.71
N TYR A 8 7.22 -4.48 27.59
CA TYR A 8 8.17 -4.76 26.52
C TYR A 8 9.63 -4.40 26.86
N LYS A 9 9.87 -3.65 27.94
CA LYS A 9 11.22 -3.30 28.39
C LYS A 9 11.86 -4.46 29.14
N THR A 10 11.05 -5.21 29.87
CA THR A 10 11.49 -6.28 30.77
C THR A 10 11.10 -7.69 30.31
N GLY A 11 10.18 -7.80 29.35
CA GLY A 11 9.59 -9.09 28.93
C GLY A 11 8.53 -9.61 29.90
N ALA A 12 8.27 -8.92 31.01
CA ALA A 12 7.32 -9.40 32.02
C ALA A 12 5.89 -9.41 31.46
N ILE A 13 5.24 -10.58 31.54
CA ILE A 13 3.82 -10.72 31.23
C ILE A 13 3.03 -10.13 32.40
N LYS A 14 2.39 -8.97 32.18
CA LYS A 14 1.62 -8.24 33.20
C LYS A 14 0.21 -8.78 33.34
N ALA A 15 -0.37 -9.26 32.24
CA ALA A 15 -1.65 -9.95 32.26
C ALA A 15 -1.75 -10.94 31.10
N MET A 16 -2.45 -12.05 31.33
CA MET A 16 -2.79 -13.03 30.32
C MET A 16 -4.22 -13.52 30.55
N ALA A 17 -5.07 -13.40 29.53
CA ALA A 17 -6.42 -13.93 29.52
C ALA A 17 -6.56 -14.91 28.35
N GLY A 18 -6.73 -16.20 28.66
CA GLY A 18 -6.81 -17.28 27.68
C GLY A 18 -8.21 -17.60 27.14
N GLY A 19 -9.24 -16.90 27.59
CA GLY A 19 -10.64 -17.19 27.25
C GLY A 19 -11.64 -16.37 28.09
N ARG A 20 -12.92 -16.41 27.72
CA ARG A 20 -14.02 -15.76 28.46
C ARG A 20 -14.69 -16.78 29.38
N SER A 21 -15.10 -16.33 30.56
CA SER A 21 -15.92 -17.13 31.50
C SER A 21 -15.39 -18.55 31.72
N LEU A 22 -14.08 -18.67 31.97
CA LEU A 22 -13.43 -19.97 32.12
C LEU A 22 -13.71 -20.57 33.49
N SER A 23 -14.17 -21.81 33.54
CA SER A 23 -14.31 -22.64 34.74
C SER A 23 -13.82 -24.06 34.46
N GLY A 24 -12.88 -24.59 35.24
CA GLY A 24 -12.31 -25.92 35.05
C GLY A 24 -10.79 -25.96 35.16
N LYS A 25 -10.19 -27.14 34.94
CA LYS A 25 -8.73 -27.36 34.95
C LYS A 25 -8.26 -27.74 33.54
N LEU A 26 -7.01 -27.38 33.20
CA LEU A 26 -6.35 -27.75 31.93
C LEU A 26 -7.13 -27.29 30.68
N LEU A 27 -7.83 -26.17 30.77
CA LEU A 27 -8.55 -25.58 29.63
C LEU A 27 -7.57 -25.00 28.60
N PHE A 28 -7.97 -25.01 27.33
CA PHE A 28 -7.16 -24.47 26.24
C PHE A 28 -6.91 -22.96 26.39
N ASN A 29 -5.63 -22.59 26.52
CA ASN A 29 -5.20 -21.20 26.64
C ASN A 29 -4.98 -20.57 25.25
N ARG A 30 -5.96 -19.81 24.78
CA ARG A 30 -5.89 -19.10 23.49
C ARG A 30 -4.86 -17.97 23.46
N ALA A 31 -4.33 -17.52 24.62
CA ALA A 31 -3.29 -16.50 24.65
C ALA A 31 -1.93 -17.04 24.17
N THR A 32 -1.73 -18.35 24.26
CA THR A 32 -0.56 -19.08 23.77
C THR A 32 -0.85 -19.95 22.55
N GLY A 33 -2.13 -20.22 22.26
CA GLY A 33 -2.57 -20.86 21.02
C GLY A 33 -2.42 -19.94 19.81
N THR A 34 -2.02 -20.49 18.67
CA THR A 34 -1.78 -19.74 17.44
C THR A 34 -3.08 -19.57 16.64
N ARG A 35 -3.22 -18.42 15.97
CA ARG A 35 -4.34 -18.05 15.11
C ARG A 35 -3.84 -17.21 13.94
N GLN A 36 -4.52 -17.23 12.80
CA GLN A 36 -4.10 -16.44 11.65
C GLN A 36 -4.11 -14.95 12.01
N PRO A 37 -2.99 -14.22 11.89
CA PRO A 37 -2.90 -12.82 12.33
C PRO A 37 -3.62 -11.85 11.38
N GLY A 38 -3.94 -12.27 10.16
CA GLY A 38 -4.42 -11.40 9.11
C GLY A 38 -3.49 -10.19 8.91
N SER A 39 -4.07 -9.04 8.56
CA SER A 39 -3.30 -7.79 8.35
C SER A 39 -2.49 -7.28 9.57
N ALA A 40 -2.67 -7.84 10.78
CA ALA A 40 -1.83 -7.49 11.92
C ALA A 40 -0.37 -7.96 11.77
N ILE A 41 -0.07 -8.87 10.82
CA ILE A 41 1.30 -9.30 10.55
C ILE A 41 2.12 -8.27 9.76
N LYS A 42 1.47 -7.43 8.94
CA LYS A 42 2.14 -6.55 7.96
C LYS A 42 3.28 -5.69 8.53
N PRO A 43 3.14 -5.06 9.71
CA PRO A 43 4.23 -4.28 10.30
C PRO A 43 5.47 -5.14 10.59
N MET A 44 5.27 -6.39 11.04
CA MET A 44 6.35 -7.31 11.41
C MET A 44 6.98 -8.01 10.21
N ALA A 45 6.19 -8.40 9.21
CA ALA A 45 6.66 -9.23 8.09
C ALA A 45 7.01 -8.44 6.82
N VAL A 46 6.44 -7.25 6.64
CA VAL A 46 6.56 -6.49 5.38
C VAL A 46 7.25 -5.15 5.62
N TYR A 47 6.63 -4.28 6.41
CA TYR A 47 7.04 -2.88 6.44
C TYR A 47 8.30 -2.63 7.28
N ALA A 48 8.39 -3.17 8.50
CA ALA A 48 9.62 -3.05 9.30
C ALA A 48 10.84 -3.68 8.62
N PRO A 49 10.78 -4.92 8.07
CA PRO A 49 11.93 -5.47 7.35
C PRO A 49 12.27 -4.71 6.06
N ALA A 50 11.30 -4.13 5.34
CA ALA A 50 11.58 -3.28 4.18
C ALA A 50 12.32 -1.98 4.56
N LEU A 51 11.89 -1.32 5.64
CA LEU A 51 12.59 -0.15 6.20
C LEU A 51 13.99 -0.53 6.71
N GLN A 52 14.12 -1.68 7.38
CA GLN A 52 15.40 -2.18 7.88
C GLN A 52 16.37 -2.46 6.73
N ARG A 53 15.93 -3.16 5.68
CA ARG A 53 16.77 -3.45 4.52
C ARG A 53 17.33 -2.17 3.89
N SER A 54 16.53 -1.11 3.84
CA SER A 54 16.94 0.18 3.30
C SER A 54 18.04 0.84 4.14
N VAL A 55 17.94 0.73 5.47
CA VAL A 55 19.02 1.17 6.38
C VAL A 55 20.27 0.31 6.22
N ASP A 56 20.11 -1.00 6.07
CA ASP A 56 21.25 -1.91 5.84
C ASP A 56 21.95 -1.60 4.51
N MET A 57 21.22 -1.21 3.47
CA MET A 57 21.79 -0.78 2.18
C MET A 57 22.63 0.50 2.33
N VAL A 58 22.13 1.50 3.06
CA VAL A 58 22.88 2.74 3.34
C VAL A 58 24.14 2.43 4.15
N ASN A 59 24.02 1.64 5.21
CA ASN A 59 25.14 1.30 6.10
C ASN A 59 26.24 0.48 5.39
N ASN A 60 25.86 -0.37 4.44
CA ASN A 60 26.79 -1.22 3.69
C ASN A 60 27.27 -0.58 2.38
N ASN A 61 26.90 0.67 2.10
CA ASN A 61 27.17 1.34 0.82
C ASN A 61 26.70 0.50 -0.40
N ALA A 62 25.59 -0.21 -0.23
CA ALA A 62 24.99 -1.13 -1.20
C ALA A 62 23.72 -0.53 -1.82
N VAL A 63 23.69 0.80 -1.98
CA VAL A 63 22.55 1.52 -2.59
C VAL A 63 22.42 1.20 -4.09
N ASP A 64 23.40 0.52 -4.67
CA ASP A 64 23.49 0.26 -6.10
C ASP A 64 23.25 -1.22 -6.42
N SER A 65 21.98 -1.60 -6.69
CA SER A 65 21.61 -2.84 -7.40
C SER A 65 20.08 -3.06 -7.39
N GLY A 66 19.31 -2.49 -8.33
CA GLY A 66 17.97 -2.97 -8.74
C GLY A 66 16.91 -3.27 -7.65
N VAL A 67 17.11 -2.83 -6.40
CA VAL A 67 16.33 -3.18 -5.22
C VAL A 67 15.78 -1.88 -4.64
N THR A 68 14.48 -1.88 -4.35
CA THR A 68 13.81 -0.66 -3.88
C THR A 68 14.27 -0.29 -2.46
N MET A 69 14.69 0.97 -2.30
CA MET A 69 14.89 1.60 -1.00
C MET A 69 13.54 2.10 -0.45
N TRP A 70 12.97 1.33 0.47
CA TRP A 70 11.69 1.64 1.11
C TRP A 70 11.87 2.63 2.27
N THR A 71 11.06 3.69 2.23
CA THR A 71 10.92 4.69 3.29
C THR A 71 9.44 4.87 3.63
N ALA A 72 9.13 5.63 4.69
CA ALA A 72 7.74 5.98 5.00
C ALA A 72 7.06 6.80 3.89
N ALA A 73 7.85 7.52 3.07
CA ALA A 73 7.40 8.35 1.96
C ALA A 73 7.28 7.60 0.63
N SER A 74 7.90 6.43 0.47
CA SER A 74 7.88 5.66 -0.78
C SER A 74 6.46 5.46 -1.27
N VAL A 75 6.21 5.81 -2.54
CA VAL A 75 4.87 5.75 -3.13
C VAL A 75 4.62 4.39 -3.76
N ILE A 76 3.45 3.83 -3.49
CA ILE A 76 3.00 2.54 -3.96
C ILE A 76 1.61 2.72 -4.54
N ASP A 77 1.46 2.28 -5.78
CA ASP A 77 0.19 2.39 -6.50
C ASP A 77 -0.77 1.28 -6.08
N ASP A 78 -1.85 1.63 -5.39
CA ASP A 78 -2.99 0.75 -5.15
C ASP A 78 -3.81 0.66 -6.44
N ALA A 79 -3.45 -0.31 -7.27
CA ALA A 79 -4.00 -0.58 -8.59
C ALA A 79 -4.18 -2.10 -8.80
N PRO A 80 -5.00 -2.54 -9.78
CA PRO A 80 -5.13 -3.95 -10.14
C PRO A 80 -3.79 -4.68 -10.19
N LEU A 81 -3.68 -5.77 -9.42
CA LEU A 81 -2.52 -6.65 -9.41
C LEU A 81 -2.97 -8.03 -9.86
N VAL A 82 -2.35 -8.54 -10.92
CA VAL A 82 -2.61 -9.89 -11.45
C VAL A 82 -1.41 -10.75 -11.11
N LEU A 83 -1.64 -11.81 -10.33
CA LEU A 83 -0.63 -12.81 -10.00
C LEU A 83 -1.16 -14.17 -10.46
N ASN A 84 -0.36 -14.91 -11.23
CA ASN A 84 -0.73 -16.20 -11.82
C ASN A 84 -2.07 -16.14 -12.56
N ASN A 85 -2.26 -15.14 -13.43
CA ASN A 85 -3.48 -14.87 -14.20
C ASN A 85 -4.75 -14.62 -13.36
N LYS A 86 -4.61 -14.32 -12.06
CA LYS A 86 -5.74 -14.01 -11.16
C LYS A 86 -5.58 -12.62 -10.55
N LEU A 87 -6.66 -11.84 -10.58
CA LEU A 87 -6.72 -10.55 -9.89
C LEU A 87 -6.65 -10.78 -8.37
N TRP A 88 -5.53 -10.43 -7.76
CA TRP A 88 -5.26 -10.64 -6.35
C TRP A 88 -4.11 -9.74 -5.86
N PRO A 89 -4.17 -9.20 -4.63
CA PRO A 89 -5.22 -9.40 -3.62
C PRO A 89 -6.40 -8.43 -3.77
N LYS A 90 -7.47 -8.69 -3.01
CA LYS A 90 -8.57 -7.74 -2.82
C LYS A 90 -8.31 -6.87 -1.59
N ASN A 91 -8.66 -5.58 -1.66
CA ASN A 91 -8.68 -4.70 -0.50
C ASN A 91 -9.97 -4.89 0.31
N TRP A 92 -10.02 -4.34 1.54
CA TRP A 92 -11.24 -4.33 2.36
C TRP A 92 -12.31 -3.36 1.85
N TYR A 93 -11.94 -2.50 0.89
CA TYR A 93 -12.82 -1.62 0.14
C TYR A 93 -12.91 -2.09 -1.32
N SER A 94 -13.98 -1.67 -2.01
CA SER A 94 -14.14 -1.93 -3.45
C SER A 94 -13.20 -1.07 -4.28
N GLY A 95 -12.68 -1.65 -5.36
CA GLY A 95 -11.79 -0.99 -6.30
C GLY A 95 -10.41 -0.67 -5.73
N TYR A 96 -9.81 0.39 -6.28
CA TYR A 96 -8.40 0.73 -6.15
C TYR A 96 -8.28 2.24 -5.98
N ARG A 97 -7.44 2.70 -5.05
CA ARG A 97 -7.36 4.13 -4.67
C ARG A 97 -6.18 4.88 -5.30
N GLY A 98 -5.31 4.17 -6.02
CA GLY A 98 -4.15 4.75 -6.69
C GLY A 98 -2.99 5.06 -5.75
N LEU A 99 -2.30 6.17 -5.98
CA LEU A 99 -1.01 6.44 -5.33
C LEU A 99 -1.13 6.66 -3.82
N HIS A 100 -0.39 5.85 -3.05
CA HIS A 100 -0.31 5.96 -1.60
C HIS A 100 1.13 5.82 -1.12
N THR A 101 1.56 6.67 -0.19
CA THR A 101 2.82 6.45 0.52
C THR A 101 2.80 5.13 1.30
N LEU A 102 3.96 4.58 1.65
CA LEU A 102 4.09 3.39 2.50
C LEU A 102 3.35 3.62 3.82
N ARG A 103 3.52 4.79 4.45
CA ARG A 103 2.75 5.18 5.64
C ARG A 103 1.25 5.05 5.41
N ARG A 104 0.73 5.67 4.34
CA ARG A 104 -0.70 5.64 4.03
C ARG A 104 -1.20 4.23 3.78
N SER A 105 -0.36 3.39 3.17
CA SER A 105 -0.63 1.97 2.93
C SER A 105 -0.82 1.20 4.24
N VAL A 106 -0.02 1.49 5.27
CA VAL A 106 -0.20 0.90 6.61
C VAL A 106 -1.44 1.45 7.31
N GLU A 107 -1.68 2.77 7.26
CA GLU A 107 -2.84 3.44 7.85
C GLU A 107 -4.17 2.90 7.35
N GLN A 108 -4.25 2.66 6.03
CA GLN A 108 -5.43 2.16 5.34
C GLN A 108 -5.41 0.64 5.17
N SER A 109 -4.34 -0.03 5.63
CA SER A 109 -4.18 -1.49 5.57
C SER A 109 -4.32 -2.07 4.16
N VAL A 110 -3.80 -1.36 3.15
CA VAL A 110 -3.93 -1.73 1.73
C VAL A 110 -3.26 -3.08 1.48
N ASN A 111 -3.99 -4.02 0.89
CA ASN A 111 -3.50 -5.38 0.64
C ASN A 111 -2.58 -5.42 -0.57
N VAL A 112 -2.96 -4.74 -1.66
CA VAL A 112 -2.15 -4.65 -2.89
C VAL A 112 -0.75 -4.14 -2.57
N ASN A 113 -0.67 -3.02 -1.85
CA ASN A 113 0.61 -2.40 -1.51
C ASN A 113 1.46 -3.27 -0.59
N ALA A 114 0.85 -4.00 0.36
CA ALA A 114 1.58 -4.96 1.19
C ALA A 114 2.18 -6.10 0.36
N VAL A 115 1.45 -6.60 -0.64
CA VAL A 115 1.95 -7.65 -1.55
C VAL A 115 3.06 -7.12 -2.46
N LYS A 116 2.91 -5.90 -3.01
CA LYS A 116 3.96 -5.27 -3.84
C LYS A 116 5.27 -5.12 -3.06
N VAL A 117 5.20 -4.58 -1.84
CA VAL A 117 6.38 -4.44 -0.97
C VAL A 117 6.95 -5.82 -0.59
N PHE A 118 6.10 -6.80 -0.29
CA PHE A 118 6.56 -8.16 0.02
C PHE A 118 7.28 -8.82 -1.16
N ASN A 119 6.76 -8.68 -2.38
CA ASN A 119 7.36 -9.28 -3.57
C ASN A 119 8.75 -8.69 -3.85
N ASP A 120 8.94 -7.39 -3.64
CA ASP A 120 10.25 -6.73 -3.72
C ASP A 120 11.16 -7.09 -2.52
N LEU A 121 10.60 -7.28 -1.31
CA LEU A 121 11.34 -7.68 -0.11
C LEU A 121 11.87 -9.12 -0.15
N GLY A 122 11.06 -10.03 -0.68
CA GLY A 122 11.29 -11.47 -0.70
C GLY A 122 10.87 -12.20 0.59
N ALA A 123 10.36 -13.42 0.43
CA ALA A 123 9.88 -14.26 1.54
C ALA A 123 10.98 -14.59 2.57
N THR A 124 12.22 -14.80 2.12
CA THR A 124 13.37 -15.11 2.98
C THR A 124 13.67 -13.99 3.96
N THR A 125 13.70 -12.73 3.49
CA THR A 125 13.94 -11.55 4.33
C THR A 125 12.82 -11.38 5.36
N SER A 126 11.56 -11.52 4.92
CA SER A 126 10.39 -11.48 5.79
C SER A 126 10.45 -12.54 6.90
N LEU A 127 10.74 -13.80 6.54
CA LEU A 127 10.85 -14.91 7.49
C LEU A 127 11.97 -14.66 8.51
N ALA A 128 13.16 -14.28 8.05
CA ALA A 128 14.30 -14.02 8.93
C ALA A 128 13.97 -12.95 9.98
N PHE A 129 13.25 -11.90 9.58
CA PHE A 129 12.82 -10.84 10.49
C PHE A 129 11.75 -11.32 11.49
N LEU A 130 10.76 -12.10 11.04
CA LEU A 130 9.76 -12.69 11.93
C LEU A 130 10.38 -13.61 13.00
N LYS A 131 11.39 -14.41 12.63
CA LYS A 131 12.13 -15.25 13.58
C LYS A 131 12.82 -14.43 14.66
N LYS A 132 13.46 -13.30 14.28
CA LYS A 132 14.05 -12.35 15.24
C LYS A 132 13.02 -11.75 16.20
N LEU A 133 11.76 -11.61 15.77
CA LEU A 133 10.64 -11.15 16.60
C LEU A 133 9.98 -12.27 17.43
N GLY A 134 10.58 -13.47 17.47
CA GLY A 134 10.10 -14.59 18.28
C GLY A 134 8.95 -15.40 17.68
N VAL A 135 8.66 -15.24 16.38
CA VAL A 135 7.69 -16.07 15.67
C VAL A 135 8.33 -17.41 15.31
N THR A 136 7.68 -18.50 15.72
CA THR A 136 8.23 -19.87 15.62
C THR A 136 7.34 -20.84 14.83
N SER A 137 6.20 -20.36 14.34
CA SER A 137 5.12 -21.19 13.78
C SER A 137 5.03 -21.15 12.26
N VAL A 138 5.97 -20.48 11.58
CA VAL A 138 5.99 -20.38 10.12
C VAL A 138 6.33 -21.75 9.52
N VAL A 139 5.56 -22.20 8.54
CA VAL A 139 5.84 -23.42 7.79
C VAL A 139 6.72 -23.09 6.59
N GLU A 140 7.96 -23.58 6.57
CA GLU A 140 8.99 -23.14 5.60
C GLU A 140 9.07 -24.02 4.34
N SER A 141 8.52 -25.23 4.37
CA SER A 141 8.66 -26.24 3.31
C SER A 141 7.43 -27.13 3.19
N GLY A 142 7.28 -27.83 2.06
CA GLY A 142 6.14 -28.70 1.74
C GLY A 142 5.21 -28.06 0.70
N SER A 143 4.24 -28.83 0.21
CA SER A 143 3.24 -28.34 -0.76
C SER A 143 2.38 -27.22 -0.18
N VAL A 144 2.05 -27.32 1.11
CA VAL A 144 1.41 -26.25 1.90
C VAL A 144 2.45 -25.63 2.81
N ASN A 145 2.89 -24.42 2.48
CA ASN A 145 3.87 -23.67 3.26
C ASN A 145 3.53 -22.16 3.27
N ASP A 146 4.19 -21.43 4.16
CA ASP A 146 3.97 -20.01 4.39
C ASP A 146 4.92 -19.10 3.59
N MET A 147 5.80 -19.63 2.73
CA MET A 147 6.80 -18.84 1.98
C MET A 147 6.21 -18.10 0.77
N ASN A 148 5.08 -17.41 0.97
CA ASN A 148 4.30 -16.76 -0.07
C ASN A 148 3.60 -15.49 0.47
N PRO A 149 3.14 -14.58 -0.41
CA PRO A 149 2.53 -13.31 0.01
C PRO A 149 1.20 -13.49 0.76
N ALA A 150 0.43 -14.55 0.52
CA ALA A 150 -0.83 -14.76 1.23
C ALA A 150 -0.59 -15.00 2.73
N ALA A 151 0.43 -15.80 3.06
CA ALA A 151 0.82 -16.06 4.44
C ALA A 151 1.58 -14.89 5.08
N LEU A 152 2.68 -14.44 4.47
CA LEU A 152 3.60 -13.49 5.12
C LEU A 152 3.23 -12.02 4.90
N ALA A 153 2.57 -11.67 3.80
CA ALA A 153 2.10 -10.29 3.58
C ALA A 153 0.69 -10.06 4.12
N LEU A 154 -0.20 -11.05 4.06
CA LEU A 154 -1.62 -10.90 4.41
C LEU A 154 -2.06 -11.68 5.64
N GLY A 155 -1.20 -12.54 6.21
CA GLY A 155 -1.44 -13.25 7.46
C GLY A 155 -2.31 -14.50 7.34
N GLY A 156 -2.51 -15.04 6.13
CA GLY A 156 -3.15 -16.33 5.87
C GLY A 156 -2.20 -17.51 6.14
N MET A 157 -1.57 -17.52 7.31
CA MET A 157 -0.57 -18.52 7.69
C MET A 157 -1.21 -19.87 8.00
N THR A 158 -0.43 -20.93 7.80
CA THR A 158 -0.82 -22.32 8.05
C THR A 158 -1.11 -22.55 9.53
N ASN A 159 -0.19 -22.17 10.42
CA ASN A 159 -0.35 -22.35 11.86
C ASN A 159 -0.76 -21.06 12.59
N GLY A 160 -0.56 -19.88 11.99
CA GLY A 160 -0.83 -18.59 12.63
C GLY A 160 0.22 -18.17 13.67
N ILE A 161 -0.08 -17.15 14.47
CA ILE A 161 0.79 -16.59 15.52
C ILE A 161 -0.03 -16.43 16.81
N SER A 162 0.56 -16.70 17.97
CA SER A 162 -0.15 -16.56 19.26
C SER A 162 -0.25 -15.11 19.72
N PRO A 163 -1.28 -14.74 20.52
CA PRO A 163 -1.34 -13.41 21.14
C PRO A 163 -0.09 -13.04 21.95
N LEU A 164 0.53 -14.01 22.62
CA LEU A 164 1.80 -13.81 23.32
C LEU A 164 2.93 -13.36 22.38
N GLN A 165 3.11 -14.07 21.26
CA GLN A 165 4.12 -13.72 20.25
C GLN A 165 3.81 -12.39 19.57
N MET A 166 2.54 -12.09 19.28
CA MET A 166 2.14 -10.80 18.71
C MET A 166 2.44 -9.63 19.67
N ALA A 167 2.15 -9.78 20.96
CA ALA A 167 2.45 -8.75 21.97
C ALA A 167 3.97 -8.55 22.11
N ALA A 168 4.75 -9.64 22.11
CA ALA A 168 6.20 -9.60 22.15
C ALA A 168 6.80 -8.90 20.92
N GLY A 169 6.40 -9.33 19.73
CA GLY A 169 6.87 -8.78 18.46
C GLY A 169 6.58 -7.29 18.33
N TYR A 170 5.34 -6.85 18.60
CA TYR A 170 4.99 -5.43 18.55
C TYR A 170 5.78 -4.61 19.57
N GLY A 171 5.96 -5.13 20.79
CA GLY A 171 6.70 -4.43 21.84
C GLY A 171 8.09 -3.98 21.42
N THR A 172 8.73 -4.71 20.50
CA THR A 172 10.02 -4.36 19.88
C THR A 172 10.03 -2.95 19.26
N PHE A 173 8.95 -2.53 18.60
CA PHE A 173 8.87 -1.21 17.97
C PHE A 173 8.92 -0.09 19.03
N ALA A 174 8.11 -0.20 20.08
CA ALA A 174 8.14 0.76 21.21
C ALA A 174 9.42 0.67 22.05
N ASN A 175 10.16 -0.43 21.94
CA ASN A 175 11.42 -0.69 22.64
C ASN A 175 12.65 -0.33 21.81
N GLN A 176 12.54 0.63 20.88
CA GLN A 176 13.66 1.10 20.05
C GLN A 176 14.37 -0.02 19.28
N GLY A 177 13.63 -1.05 18.87
CA GLY A 177 14.16 -2.17 18.09
C GLY A 177 14.72 -3.33 18.91
N PHE A 178 14.60 -3.28 20.25
CA PHE A 178 14.99 -4.39 21.11
C PHE A 178 13.84 -5.37 21.33
N TYR A 179 13.99 -6.59 20.83
CA TYR A 179 13.11 -7.69 21.19
C TYR A 179 13.47 -8.20 22.59
N VAL A 180 12.47 -8.42 23.43
CA VAL A 180 12.65 -8.99 24.77
C VAL A 180 11.76 -10.20 24.90
N LYS A 181 12.37 -11.36 25.18
CA LYS A 181 11.65 -12.63 25.30
C LYS A 181 10.65 -12.56 26.46
N PRO A 182 9.38 -12.98 26.28
CA PRO A 182 8.41 -12.99 27.37
C PRO A 182 8.83 -13.89 28.54
N VAL A 183 8.63 -13.42 29.77
CA VAL A 183 8.91 -14.15 31.01
C VAL A 183 7.69 -14.20 31.92
N THR A 184 7.48 -15.34 32.58
CA THR A 184 6.35 -15.62 33.48
C THR A 184 6.72 -15.58 34.96
N TYR A 185 8.02 -15.55 35.28
CA TYR A 185 8.56 -15.45 36.64
C TYR A 185 9.84 -14.62 36.60
N SER A 186 10.15 -13.93 37.70
CA SER A 186 11.40 -13.18 37.88
C SER A 186 12.41 -13.98 38.71
N THR A 187 11.99 -14.41 39.90
CA THR A 187 12.83 -15.13 40.86
C THR A 187 12.00 -16.18 41.58
N VAL A 188 12.59 -17.35 41.80
CA VAL A 188 12.03 -18.40 42.66
C VAL A 188 12.97 -18.57 43.84
N THR A 189 12.45 -18.41 45.05
CA THR A 189 13.23 -18.57 46.29
C THR A 189 12.72 -19.76 47.10
N ASN A 190 13.60 -20.36 47.91
CA ASN A 190 13.16 -21.31 48.93
C ASN A 190 12.66 -20.58 50.20
N LYS A 191 12.23 -21.36 51.21
CA LYS A 191 11.71 -20.82 52.48
C LYS A 191 12.76 -20.05 53.31
N ARG A 192 14.05 -20.21 53.01
CA ARG A 192 15.17 -19.51 53.68
C ARG A 192 15.58 -18.22 52.95
N GLY A 193 14.93 -17.90 51.83
CA GLY A 193 15.26 -16.74 51.00
C GLY A 193 16.39 -16.99 50.00
N GLU A 194 16.88 -18.23 49.87
CA GLU A 194 17.91 -18.57 48.88
C GLU A 194 17.27 -18.59 47.47
N ILE A 195 17.92 -17.93 46.51
CA ILE A 195 17.49 -17.90 45.11
C ILE A 195 17.76 -19.27 44.47
N LEU A 196 16.70 -19.90 43.96
CA LEU A 196 16.75 -21.17 43.24
C LEU A 196 16.77 -20.97 41.73
N LEU A 197 15.97 -20.03 41.23
CA LEU A 197 15.90 -19.66 39.82
C LEU A 197 15.83 -18.15 39.71
N GLU A 198 16.53 -17.61 38.72
CA GLU A 198 16.47 -16.20 38.33
C GLU A 198 16.29 -16.14 36.81
N ASN A 199 15.36 -15.31 36.36
CA ASN A 199 14.96 -15.23 34.96
C ASN A 199 15.09 -13.79 34.47
N THR A 200 16.30 -13.47 34.04
CA THR A 200 16.56 -12.25 33.29
C THR A 200 16.17 -12.49 31.84
N ALA A 201 15.20 -11.71 31.34
CA ALA A 201 14.71 -11.87 29.99
C ALA A 201 15.84 -11.63 28.96
N ALA A 202 15.98 -12.55 28.01
CA ALA A 202 16.88 -12.37 26.87
C ALA A 202 16.43 -11.16 26.04
N LYS A 203 17.39 -10.27 25.75
CA LYS A 203 17.18 -9.02 25.04
C LYS A 203 18.14 -8.94 23.86
N GLU A 204 17.61 -8.68 22.67
CA GLU A 204 18.37 -8.60 21.42
C GLU A 204 17.93 -7.38 20.61
N GLN A 205 18.87 -6.64 20.03
CA GLN A 205 18.54 -5.58 19.07
C GLN A 205 18.32 -6.21 17.70
N VAL A 206 17.08 -6.18 17.21
CA VAL A 206 16.69 -6.89 15.99
C VAL A 206 16.40 -5.94 14.82
N MET A 207 16.29 -4.64 15.09
CA MET A 207 16.18 -3.58 14.10
C MET A 207 16.84 -2.29 14.58
N ASP A 208 17.13 -1.39 13.64
CA ASP A 208 17.66 -0.06 13.89
C ASP A 208 16.67 0.80 14.71
N ARG A 209 17.21 1.69 15.55
CA ARG A 209 16.40 2.55 16.44
C ARG A 209 15.51 3.50 15.64
N GLY A 210 16.01 4.02 14.52
CA GLY A 210 15.27 4.88 13.61
C GLY A 210 14.15 4.13 12.89
N VAL A 211 14.40 2.88 12.47
CA VAL A 211 13.36 2.00 11.91
C VAL A 211 12.24 1.75 12.92
N ALA A 212 12.60 1.40 14.17
CA ALA A 212 11.63 1.20 15.23
C ALA A 212 10.81 2.46 15.55
N TYR A 213 11.45 3.63 15.55
CA TYR A 213 10.78 4.93 15.71
C TYR A 213 9.80 5.20 14.58
N ILE A 214 10.23 5.08 13.32
CA ILE A 214 9.39 5.33 12.14
C ILE A 214 8.21 4.36 12.09
N MET A 215 8.43 3.07 12.35
CA MET A 215 7.35 2.09 12.37
C MET A 215 6.35 2.38 13.51
N THR A 216 6.84 2.78 14.69
CA THR A 216 5.97 3.22 15.80
C THR A 216 5.17 4.46 15.43
N ASP A 217 5.78 5.41 14.72
CA ASP A 217 5.13 6.63 14.25
C ASP A 217 4.04 6.35 13.21
N ILE A 218 4.32 5.47 12.24
CA ILE A 218 3.32 4.97 11.27
C ILE A 218 2.18 4.24 12.00
N LEU A 219 2.49 3.37 12.96
CA LEU A 219 1.48 2.66 13.74
C LEU A 219 0.67 3.59 14.65
N ARG A 220 1.20 4.73 15.06
CA ARG A 220 0.44 5.78 15.75
C ARG A 220 -0.59 6.39 14.79
N THR A 221 -0.21 6.66 13.54
CA THR A 221 -1.14 7.26 12.57
C THR A 221 -2.23 6.30 12.10
N THR A 222 -2.07 4.98 12.24
CA THR A 222 -3.21 4.05 12.03
C THR A 222 -4.36 4.32 13.01
N VAL A 223 -4.07 4.80 14.23
CA VAL A 223 -5.04 5.10 15.28
C VAL A 223 -5.55 6.52 15.14
N THR A 224 -4.70 7.50 14.84
CA THR A 224 -5.14 8.91 14.75
C THR A 224 -5.79 9.24 13.40
N ASN A 225 -5.27 8.70 12.30
CA ASN A 225 -5.64 9.05 10.92
C ASN A 225 -6.19 7.86 10.12
N GLY A 226 -5.87 6.64 10.54
CA GLY A 226 -6.21 5.40 9.83
C GLY A 226 -7.49 4.72 10.30
N ILE A 227 -7.56 3.41 10.07
CA ILE A 227 -8.74 2.58 10.34
C ILE A 227 -8.82 2.05 11.78
N ALA A 228 -7.80 2.29 12.61
CA ALA A 228 -7.71 1.77 13.97
C ALA A 228 -8.18 2.76 15.05
N LYS A 229 -8.93 3.81 14.68
CA LYS A 229 -9.41 4.88 15.58
C LYS A 229 -10.07 4.39 16.86
N ALA A 230 -10.78 3.27 16.78
CA ALA A 230 -11.47 2.65 17.91
C ALA A 230 -10.53 2.16 19.04
N ALA A 231 -9.22 2.07 18.79
CA ALA A 231 -8.23 1.68 19.78
C ALA A 231 -7.73 2.83 20.67
N ALA A 232 -8.08 4.09 20.35
CA ALA A 232 -7.64 5.25 21.12
C ALA A 232 -8.06 5.15 22.61
N ILE A 233 -7.21 5.64 23.51
CA ILE A 233 -7.42 5.62 24.98
C ILE A 233 -7.16 6.99 25.59
N GLY A 234 -8.15 7.88 25.47
CA GLY A 234 -8.05 9.24 25.98
C GLY A 234 -6.88 9.98 25.34
N SER A 235 -6.03 10.61 26.16
CA SER A 235 -4.82 11.30 25.70
C SER A 235 -3.59 10.39 25.56
N HIS A 236 -3.64 9.12 25.98
CA HIS A 236 -2.48 8.24 25.88
C HIS A 236 -2.11 7.98 24.41
N PRO A 237 -0.84 8.13 24.02
CA PRO A 237 -0.37 7.70 22.72
C PRO A 237 -0.61 6.21 22.53
N VAL A 238 -1.25 5.86 21.41
CA VAL A 238 -1.46 4.47 21.00
C VAL A 238 -0.86 4.31 19.61
N ALA A 239 -0.06 3.26 19.45
CA ALA A 239 0.41 2.79 18.16
C ALA A 239 -0.05 1.35 17.99
N GLY A 240 -0.65 0.98 16.87
CA GLY A 240 -1.08 -0.40 16.68
C GLY A 240 -1.64 -0.70 15.31
N LYS A 241 -2.18 -1.91 15.15
CA LYS A 241 -2.71 -2.36 13.88
C LYS A 241 -3.88 -3.32 14.09
N THR A 242 -4.89 -3.15 13.25
CA THR A 242 -6.00 -4.08 13.07
C THR A 242 -5.60 -5.28 12.20
N GLY A 243 -6.14 -6.46 12.49
CA GLY A 243 -6.02 -7.65 11.66
C GLY A 243 -7.36 -8.34 11.51
N THR A 244 -7.75 -8.64 10.27
CA THR A 244 -8.94 -9.44 9.95
C THR A 244 -8.50 -10.51 8.93
N THR A 245 -8.94 -11.75 9.10
CA THR A 245 -8.73 -12.82 8.10
C THR A 245 -9.77 -12.75 6.98
N THR A 246 -9.48 -13.35 5.83
CA THR A 246 -10.34 -13.28 4.62
C THR A 246 -11.77 -13.73 4.89
N ASP A 247 -11.93 -14.81 5.66
CA ASP A 247 -13.25 -15.37 6.02
C ASP A 247 -13.78 -14.82 7.35
N ASN A 248 -13.16 -13.75 7.87
CA ASN A 248 -13.56 -13.07 9.10
C ASN A 248 -13.68 -14.00 10.33
N TYR A 249 -12.85 -15.05 10.40
CA TYR A 249 -12.77 -15.96 11.54
C TYR A 249 -11.99 -15.36 12.72
N ASP A 250 -11.01 -14.50 12.43
CA ASP A 250 -10.11 -13.92 13.40
C ASP A 250 -10.13 -12.40 13.30
N ALA A 251 -10.41 -11.75 14.44
CA ALA A 251 -10.37 -10.32 14.60
C ALA A 251 -9.31 -9.94 15.65
N TRP A 252 -8.32 -9.16 15.20
CA TRP A 252 -7.18 -8.73 15.98
C TRP A 252 -7.13 -7.22 16.15
N PHE A 253 -6.66 -6.81 17.33
CA PHE A 253 -5.94 -5.56 17.47
C PHE A 253 -4.69 -5.82 18.29
N VAL A 254 -3.54 -5.42 17.74
CA VAL A 254 -2.25 -5.50 18.42
C VAL A 254 -1.69 -4.09 18.49
N GLY A 255 -1.39 -3.63 19.69
CA GLY A 255 -1.03 -2.25 19.91
C GLY A 255 -0.15 -2.06 21.13
N MET A 256 0.37 -0.85 21.23
CA MET A 256 1.35 -0.43 22.20
C MET A 256 1.01 0.96 22.72
N THR A 257 1.46 1.22 23.93
CA THR A 257 1.57 2.54 24.54
C THR A 257 3.02 2.75 24.97
N PRO A 258 3.41 3.93 25.49
CA PRO A 258 4.74 4.13 26.08
C PRO A 258 5.08 3.22 27.27
N HIS A 259 4.12 2.44 27.77
CA HIS A 259 4.26 1.58 28.95
C HIS A 259 4.17 0.09 28.62
N TYR A 260 3.23 -0.30 27.75
CA TYR A 260 2.92 -1.71 27.52
C TYR A 260 2.66 -2.02 26.06
N SER A 261 2.94 -3.27 25.67
CA SER A 261 2.47 -3.88 24.44
C SER A 261 1.35 -4.85 24.77
N ALA A 262 0.30 -4.88 23.95
CA ALA A 262 -0.82 -5.77 24.16
C ALA A 262 -1.43 -6.26 22.85
N ALA A 263 -1.66 -7.57 22.77
CA ALA A 263 -2.34 -8.23 21.68
C ALA A 263 -3.70 -8.74 22.16
N LEU A 264 -4.77 -8.39 21.43
CA LEU A 264 -6.11 -8.90 21.66
C LEU A 264 -6.63 -9.61 20.42
N TRP A 265 -7.13 -10.82 20.63
CA TRP A 265 -7.78 -11.66 19.63
C TRP A 265 -9.22 -11.95 20.00
N ILE A 266 -10.12 -11.91 19.01
CA ILE A 266 -11.49 -12.38 19.06
C ILE A 266 -11.67 -13.38 17.93
N GLY A 267 -12.24 -14.53 18.24
CA GLY A 267 -12.50 -15.62 17.30
C GLY A 267 -13.15 -16.80 18.02
N ASN A 268 -13.46 -17.82 17.24
CA ASN A 268 -14.00 -19.09 17.69
C ASN A 268 -12.91 -20.18 17.69
N ASP A 269 -13.11 -21.27 18.42
CA ASP A 269 -12.14 -22.39 18.38
C ASP A 269 -12.22 -23.21 17.10
N ILE A 270 -13.40 -23.20 16.51
CA ILE A 270 -13.72 -23.71 15.19
C ILE A 270 -13.89 -22.52 14.25
N ASN A 271 -13.64 -22.71 12.95
CA ASN A 271 -13.73 -21.67 11.94
C ASN A 271 -15.18 -21.26 11.70
N LEU A 272 -15.66 -20.32 12.52
CA LEU A 272 -16.98 -19.70 12.42
C LEU A 272 -16.81 -18.21 12.18
N GLU A 273 -17.48 -17.72 11.15
CA GLU A 273 -17.48 -16.30 10.78
C GLU A 273 -17.95 -15.43 11.95
N LEU A 274 -17.24 -14.33 12.16
CA LEU A 274 -17.61 -13.34 13.16
C LEU A 274 -18.63 -12.36 12.58
N SER A 275 -19.56 -11.90 13.43
CA SER A 275 -20.49 -10.83 13.06
C SER A 275 -19.84 -9.44 13.04
N GLN A 276 -18.63 -9.31 13.60
CA GLN A 276 -17.85 -8.07 13.63
C GLN A 276 -16.36 -8.37 13.43
N GLY A 277 -15.69 -7.55 12.63
CA GLY A 277 -14.25 -7.66 12.38
C GLY A 277 -13.38 -6.94 13.42
N SER A 278 -12.16 -6.60 13.02
CA SER A 278 -11.10 -6.00 13.86
C SER A 278 -11.46 -4.70 14.60
N VAL A 279 -12.48 -3.95 14.17
CA VAL A 279 -12.97 -2.80 14.93
C VAL A 279 -13.50 -3.21 16.30
N ALA A 280 -14.16 -4.37 16.43
CA ALA A 280 -14.60 -4.89 17.72
C ALA A 280 -13.41 -5.24 18.63
N ALA A 281 -12.35 -5.83 18.07
CA ALA A 281 -11.12 -6.11 18.79
C ALA A 281 -10.44 -4.82 19.27
N ALA A 282 -10.35 -3.80 18.43
CA ALA A 282 -9.80 -2.49 18.78
C ALA A 282 -10.59 -1.81 19.92
N ARG A 283 -11.93 -1.83 19.87
CA ARG A 283 -12.78 -1.27 20.94
C ARG A 283 -12.59 -2.01 22.27
N LEU A 284 -12.55 -3.34 22.24
CA LEU A 284 -12.35 -4.14 23.45
C LEU A 284 -10.95 -3.91 24.04
N TRP A 285 -9.93 -3.86 23.18
CA TRP A 285 -8.57 -3.52 23.57
C TRP A 285 -8.51 -2.15 24.25
N SER A 286 -9.13 -1.12 23.65
CA SER A 286 -9.20 0.23 24.23
C SER A 286 -9.87 0.21 25.60
N LYS A 287 -11.02 -0.47 25.75
CA LYS A 287 -11.73 -0.55 27.03
C LYS A 287 -10.90 -1.19 28.14
N ILE A 288 -10.13 -2.23 27.83
CA ILE A 288 -9.24 -2.90 28.80
C ILE A 288 -8.04 -2.00 29.09
N MET A 289 -7.35 -1.51 28.06
CA MET A 289 -6.14 -0.73 28.23
C MET A 289 -6.40 0.63 28.88
N LYS A 290 -7.59 1.22 28.73
CA LYS A 290 -7.99 2.42 29.47
C LYS A 290 -8.00 2.21 30.98
N GLN A 291 -8.43 1.03 31.43
CA GLN A 291 -8.40 0.68 32.86
C GLN A 291 -6.97 0.43 33.33
N VAL A 292 -6.17 -0.27 32.52
CA VAL A 292 -4.73 -0.49 32.80
C VAL A 292 -3.94 0.81 32.87
N HIS A 293 -4.33 1.83 32.10
CA HIS A 293 -3.69 3.14 32.09
C HIS A 293 -4.25 4.12 33.12
N SER A 294 -5.26 3.72 33.91
CA SER A 294 -5.80 4.58 34.96
C SER A 294 -4.72 4.89 35.99
N GLY A 295 -4.34 6.17 36.10
CA GLY A 295 -3.29 6.64 37.01
C GLY A 295 -1.86 6.51 36.49
N LEU A 296 -1.65 6.01 35.27
CA LEU A 296 -0.32 6.05 34.63
C LEU A 296 -0.09 7.42 33.98
N PRO A 297 1.15 7.94 33.98
CA PRO A 297 1.46 9.13 33.21
C PRO A 297 1.24 8.87 31.72
N GLN A 298 0.89 9.90 30.96
CA GLN A 298 0.65 9.77 29.51
C GLN A 298 1.83 9.13 28.78
N GLY A 299 3.04 9.60 29.10
CA GLY A 299 4.29 9.17 28.48
C GLY A 299 4.42 9.59 27.01
N SER A 300 5.55 9.23 26.41
CA SER A 300 5.80 9.38 24.97
C SER A 300 6.61 8.19 24.47
N PHE A 301 6.41 7.79 23.22
CA PHE A 301 7.30 6.81 22.61
C PHE A 301 8.73 7.38 22.54
N PRO A 302 9.77 6.57 22.78
CA PRO A 302 11.15 7.04 22.73
C PRO A 302 11.50 7.58 21.34
N LYS A 303 12.22 8.70 21.28
CA LYS A 303 12.80 9.21 20.04
C LYS A 303 14.03 8.38 19.64
N ALA A 304 14.44 8.51 18.39
CA ALA A 304 15.71 7.99 17.88
C ALA A 304 16.57 9.15 17.36
N GLU A 305 17.88 9.12 17.67
CA GLU A 305 18.82 10.20 17.33
C GLU A 305 19.17 10.21 15.83
N ASN A 306 19.12 9.05 15.18
CA ASN A 306 19.40 8.88 13.76
C ASN A 306 18.15 9.07 12.88
N VAL A 307 17.21 9.92 13.30
CA VAL A 307 16.00 10.23 12.54
C VAL A 307 15.96 11.71 12.21
N VAL A 308 15.75 12.02 10.93
CA VAL A 308 15.58 13.38 10.41
C VAL A 308 14.15 13.56 9.91
N SER A 309 13.67 14.81 9.91
CA SER A 309 12.40 15.17 9.29
C SER A 309 12.66 15.94 8.00
N VAL A 310 12.05 15.50 6.91
CA VAL A 310 12.19 16.10 5.58
C VAL A 310 10.81 16.32 5.00
N THR A 311 10.60 17.46 4.35
CA THR A 311 9.37 17.73 3.59
C THR A 311 9.43 17.02 2.26
N VAL A 312 8.38 16.28 1.94
CA VAL A 312 8.24 15.48 0.72
C VAL A 312 6.90 15.71 0.06
N ASP A 313 6.85 15.44 -1.24
CA ASP A 313 5.61 15.26 -1.98
C ASP A 313 5.08 13.82 -1.82
N THR A 314 3.77 13.66 -1.65
CA THR A 314 3.13 12.36 -1.38
C THR A 314 2.82 11.54 -2.63
N MET A 315 2.95 12.12 -3.83
CA MET A 315 2.70 11.45 -5.10
C MET A 315 3.99 10.87 -5.71
N SER A 316 5.14 11.50 -5.45
CA SER A 316 6.47 11.00 -5.82
C SER A 316 7.23 10.35 -4.67
N GLY A 317 7.00 10.80 -3.43
CA GLY A 317 7.85 10.44 -2.28
C GLY A 317 9.19 11.19 -2.26
N MET A 318 9.39 12.14 -3.17
CA MET A 318 10.60 12.94 -3.36
C MET A 318 10.47 14.33 -2.69
N LEU A 319 11.51 15.16 -2.75
CA LEU A 319 11.43 16.55 -2.31
C LEU A 319 10.38 17.31 -3.14
N PRO A 320 9.55 18.18 -2.56
CA PRO A 320 8.48 18.85 -3.30
C PRO A 320 9.03 19.82 -4.35
N SER A 321 8.35 19.88 -5.50
CA SER A 321 8.52 20.91 -6.53
C SER A 321 7.56 22.09 -6.27
N GLU A 322 7.68 23.16 -7.06
CA GLU A 322 6.67 24.22 -7.07
C GLU A 322 5.29 23.68 -7.45
N LEU A 323 5.23 22.72 -8.38
CA LEU A 323 3.99 22.11 -8.81
C LEU A 323 3.34 21.27 -7.71
N SER A 324 4.12 20.56 -6.88
CA SER A 324 3.55 19.81 -5.75
C SER A 324 2.74 20.72 -4.81
N SER A 325 3.19 21.97 -4.62
CA SER A 325 2.50 22.95 -3.76
C SER A 325 1.21 23.50 -4.38
N LEU A 326 1.04 23.34 -5.69
CA LEU A 326 -0.15 23.76 -6.44
C LEU A 326 -1.17 22.62 -6.62
N ASP A 327 -0.84 21.39 -6.21
CA ASP A 327 -1.79 20.28 -6.29
C ASP A 327 -2.95 20.50 -5.30
N PRO A 328 -4.21 20.47 -5.78
CA PRO A 328 -5.38 20.78 -4.96
C PRO A 328 -5.63 19.79 -3.82
N ARG A 329 -4.99 18.61 -3.85
CA ARG A 329 -5.10 17.58 -2.81
C ARG A 329 -4.22 17.88 -1.59
N GLY A 330 -3.30 18.85 -1.69
CA GLY A 330 -2.34 19.16 -0.65
C GLY A 330 -1.34 18.03 -0.43
N THR A 331 -0.48 17.80 -1.43
CA THR A 331 0.39 16.62 -1.48
C THR A 331 1.71 16.80 -0.72
N VAL A 332 2.04 18.02 -0.27
CA VAL A 332 3.27 18.34 0.46
C VAL A 332 3.12 18.08 1.96
N ARG A 333 4.03 17.30 2.55
CA ARG A 333 4.07 17.07 4.00
C ARG A 333 5.45 16.72 4.54
N SER A 334 5.66 16.93 5.84
CA SER A 334 6.84 16.40 6.53
C SER A 334 6.71 14.89 6.80
N GLU A 335 7.82 14.18 6.61
CA GLU A 335 7.97 12.76 6.91
C GLU A 335 9.31 12.49 7.64
N PHE A 336 9.39 11.38 8.36
CA PHE A 336 10.58 10.92 9.05
C PHE A 336 11.38 9.92 8.23
N PHE A 337 12.70 10.07 8.26
CA PHE A 337 13.67 9.22 7.59
C PHE A 337 14.77 8.83 8.56
N VAL A 338 15.31 7.62 8.39
CA VAL A 338 16.60 7.31 9.02
C VAL A 338 17.67 8.11 8.30
N THR A 339 18.67 8.62 9.03
CA THR A 339 19.75 9.40 8.42
C THR A 339 20.36 8.63 7.24
N GLY A 340 20.44 9.29 6.09
CA GLY A 340 20.93 8.70 4.84
C GLY A 340 19.88 8.05 3.94
N THR A 341 18.64 7.86 4.40
CA THR A 341 17.55 7.29 3.57
C THR A 341 16.57 8.32 3.02
N ALA A 342 16.76 9.62 3.34
CA ALA A 342 15.92 10.69 2.83
C ALA A 342 16.12 10.89 1.31
N PRO A 343 15.05 11.26 0.56
CA PRO A 343 15.18 11.55 -0.86
C PRO A 343 16.06 12.77 -1.09
N THR A 344 16.84 12.73 -2.17
CA THR A 344 17.67 13.84 -2.65
C THR A 344 17.15 14.43 -3.96
N GLU A 345 16.35 13.67 -4.70
CA GLU A 345 15.71 14.12 -5.94
C GLU A 345 14.45 14.94 -5.64
N THR A 346 14.13 15.84 -6.57
CA THR A 346 12.91 16.66 -6.54
C THR A 346 11.82 15.99 -7.36
N ASP A 347 10.59 16.15 -6.92
CA ASP A 347 9.37 15.66 -7.54
C ASP A 347 9.39 15.88 -9.06
N ASN A 348 9.33 14.76 -9.76
CA ASN A 348 9.28 14.65 -11.22
C ASN A 348 7.95 14.07 -11.71
N VAL A 349 6.97 13.93 -10.81
CA VAL A 349 5.67 13.31 -11.07
C VAL A 349 4.61 14.36 -11.37
N HIS A 350 4.63 15.51 -10.69
CA HIS A 350 3.71 16.60 -11.02
C HIS A 350 4.08 17.28 -12.33
N VAL A 351 3.08 17.51 -13.17
CA VAL A 351 3.20 18.19 -14.45
C VAL A 351 2.14 19.27 -14.59
N ALA A 352 2.53 20.42 -15.14
CA ALA A 352 1.60 21.43 -15.58
C ALA A 352 1.17 21.11 -17.03
N VAL A 353 -0.12 20.89 -17.24
CA VAL A 353 -0.69 20.54 -18.54
C VAL A 353 -1.81 21.48 -18.90
N THR A 354 -1.97 21.73 -20.20
CA THR A 354 -3.14 22.42 -20.75
C THR A 354 -4.07 21.37 -21.34
N ILE A 355 -5.30 21.36 -20.86
CA ILE A 355 -6.34 20.38 -21.21
C ILE A 355 -7.39 21.07 -22.09
N CYS A 356 -7.83 20.41 -23.15
CA CYS A 356 -9.01 20.81 -23.90
C CYS A 356 -10.25 20.47 -23.07
N LYS A 357 -11.05 21.47 -22.68
CA LYS A 357 -12.25 21.23 -21.85
C LYS A 357 -13.30 20.39 -22.55
N ASP A 358 -13.32 20.43 -23.88
CA ASP A 358 -14.30 19.69 -24.69
C ASP A 358 -13.96 18.19 -24.80
N SER A 359 -12.68 17.84 -25.00
CA SER A 359 -12.25 16.43 -25.18
C SER A 359 -11.65 15.79 -23.93
N ARG A 360 -11.27 16.58 -22.92
CA ARG A 360 -10.51 16.16 -21.72
C ARG A 360 -9.11 15.59 -21.96
N TYR A 361 -8.62 15.63 -23.20
CA TYR A 361 -7.24 15.30 -23.56
C TYR A 361 -6.33 16.53 -23.51
N LEU A 362 -5.01 16.32 -23.69
CA LEU A 362 -4.06 17.42 -23.83
C LEU A 362 -4.49 18.34 -24.98
N ALA A 363 -4.44 19.65 -24.74
CA ALA A 363 -4.80 20.64 -25.74
C ALA A 363 -3.78 20.67 -26.88
N THR A 364 -4.26 20.83 -28.10
CA THR A 364 -3.43 21.20 -29.25
C THR A 364 -3.50 22.73 -29.43
N PRO A 365 -2.70 23.32 -30.33
CA PRO A 365 -2.85 24.73 -30.72
C PRO A 365 -4.22 25.10 -31.29
N TYR A 366 -5.04 24.13 -31.68
CA TYR A 366 -6.37 24.33 -32.26
C TYR A 366 -7.50 24.32 -31.20
N CYS A 367 -7.18 24.02 -29.93
CA CYS A 367 -8.16 24.05 -28.85
C CYS A 367 -8.39 25.48 -28.36
N HIS A 368 -9.60 26.02 -28.53
CA HIS A 368 -9.95 27.36 -28.02
C HIS A 368 -10.48 27.34 -26.59
N ASN A 369 -11.13 26.24 -26.18
CA ASN A 369 -11.68 26.07 -24.83
C ASN A 369 -10.73 25.21 -23.98
N THR A 370 -9.78 25.85 -23.31
CA THR A 370 -8.72 25.15 -22.54
C THR A 370 -8.71 25.50 -21.06
N GLU A 371 -8.07 24.65 -20.26
CA GLU A 371 -7.70 24.92 -18.87
C GLU A 371 -6.30 24.43 -18.58
N SER A 372 -5.51 25.24 -17.87
CA SER A 372 -4.24 24.78 -17.29
C SER A 372 -4.49 24.13 -15.93
N LYS A 373 -3.90 22.96 -15.72
CA LYS A 373 -4.01 22.16 -14.50
C LYS A 373 -2.65 21.62 -14.09
N VAL A 374 -2.46 21.45 -12.80
CA VAL A 374 -1.40 20.61 -12.24
C VAL A 374 -1.97 19.21 -12.06
N MET A 375 -1.28 18.22 -12.62
CA MET A 375 -1.69 16.81 -12.65
C MET A 375 -0.46 15.92 -12.37
N VAL A 376 -0.66 14.61 -12.26
CA VAL A 376 0.38 13.64 -11.94
C VAL A 376 0.62 12.69 -13.12
N ARG A 377 1.89 12.34 -13.36
CA ARG A 377 2.33 11.24 -14.23
C ARG A 377 2.70 10.03 -13.38
N ARG A 378 1.87 8.99 -13.40
CA ARG A 378 2.10 7.74 -12.66
C ARG A 378 3.37 7.03 -13.13
N PRO A 379 4.00 6.22 -12.26
CA PRO A 379 5.08 5.32 -12.68
C PRO A 379 4.69 4.47 -13.89
N GLU A 380 5.67 4.22 -14.75
CA GLU A 380 5.51 3.37 -15.92
C GLU A 380 5.05 1.96 -15.54
N GLY A 381 4.15 1.38 -16.34
CA GLY A 381 3.60 0.04 -16.11
C GLY A 381 2.43 -0.03 -15.13
N SER A 382 1.99 1.10 -14.55
CA SER A 382 0.78 1.12 -13.73
C SER A 382 -0.48 0.78 -14.54
N VAL A 383 -1.25 -0.18 -14.04
CA VAL A 383 -2.53 -0.60 -14.62
C VAL A 383 -3.63 0.27 -14.03
N THR A 384 -4.04 1.34 -14.73
CA THR A 384 -5.07 2.27 -14.23
C THR A 384 -6.50 1.75 -14.43
N THR A 385 -6.69 0.81 -15.36
CA THR A 385 -7.97 0.17 -15.66
C THR A 385 -7.81 -1.35 -15.83
N TYR A 386 -8.71 -2.14 -15.23
CA TYR A 386 -8.79 -3.59 -15.44
C TYR A 386 -10.23 -4.06 -15.37
N SER A 387 -10.73 -4.65 -16.47
CA SER A 387 -12.14 -5.00 -16.62
C SER A 387 -13.04 -3.77 -16.35
N ASN A 388 -13.88 -3.81 -15.31
CA ASN A 388 -14.76 -2.73 -14.89
C ASN A 388 -14.19 -1.85 -13.75
N PHE A 389 -12.93 -2.04 -13.37
CA PHE A 389 -12.27 -1.21 -12.35
C PHE A 389 -11.42 -0.11 -12.97
N THR A 390 -11.52 1.09 -12.41
CA THR A 390 -10.62 2.22 -12.64
C THR A 390 -10.09 2.71 -11.30
N VAL A 391 -8.83 3.11 -11.23
CA VAL A 391 -8.25 3.71 -10.02
C VAL A 391 -8.98 5.01 -9.66
N ALA A 392 -9.24 5.24 -8.37
CA ALA A 392 -10.08 6.35 -7.93
C ALA A 392 -9.42 7.73 -8.11
N ASP A 393 -8.09 7.79 -8.20
CA ASP A 393 -7.33 9.02 -8.39
C ASP A 393 -7.09 9.37 -9.88
N ILE A 394 -7.75 8.67 -10.81
CA ILE A 394 -7.57 8.85 -12.26
C ILE A 394 -7.86 10.29 -12.74
N GLU A 395 -8.72 11.02 -12.04
CA GLU A 395 -9.05 12.41 -12.39
C GLU A 395 -7.86 13.37 -12.22
N TYR A 396 -6.83 12.97 -11.45
CA TYR A 396 -5.60 13.72 -11.26
C TYR A 396 -4.45 13.23 -12.17
N GLU A 397 -4.69 12.19 -12.97
CA GLU A 397 -3.70 11.66 -13.92
C GLU A 397 -3.66 12.52 -15.18
N ALA A 398 -2.48 12.99 -15.57
CA ALA A 398 -2.33 13.74 -16.81
C ALA A 398 -2.64 12.83 -18.02
N PRO A 399 -3.47 13.25 -18.99
CA PRO A 399 -3.68 12.50 -20.22
C PRO A 399 -2.37 12.35 -21.01
N VAL A 400 -2.18 11.22 -21.67
CA VAL A 400 -0.99 10.97 -22.53
C VAL A 400 -1.24 11.34 -24.00
N TYR A 401 -2.50 11.38 -24.41
CA TYR A 401 -2.91 11.73 -25.77
C TYR A 401 -3.45 13.15 -25.86
N TYR A 402 -3.46 13.67 -27.07
CA TYR A 402 -3.98 14.99 -27.43
C TYR A 402 -5.42 14.94 -27.91
N CYS A 403 -6.07 16.11 -27.88
CA CYS A 403 -7.44 16.32 -28.31
C CYS A 403 -7.71 15.67 -29.66
N ASN A 404 -8.74 14.83 -29.75
CA ASN A 404 -9.21 14.26 -31.01
C ASN A 404 -10.29 15.11 -31.70
N LEU A 405 -10.79 16.15 -31.03
CA LEU A 405 -11.81 17.07 -31.56
C LEU A 405 -11.19 18.26 -32.31
N HIS A 406 -10.02 18.70 -31.88
CA HIS A 406 -9.33 19.88 -32.40
C HIS A 406 -7.89 19.50 -32.73
N ASN A 407 -7.66 18.73 -33.78
CA ASN A 407 -6.32 18.27 -34.12
C ASN A 407 -6.15 18.03 -35.62
N LEU A 408 -5.23 18.79 -36.22
CA LEU A 408 -4.91 18.72 -37.65
C LEU A 408 -3.58 18.01 -37.93
N ASP A 409 -2.82 17.67 -36.88
CA ASP A 409 -1.49 17.07 -37.00
C ASP A 409 -1.33 15.96 -35.95
N THR A 410 -1.85 14.79 -36.28
CA THR A 410 -1.80 13.61 -35.39
C THR A 410 -0.40 12.99 -35.29
N LEU A 411 0.56 13.42 -36.13
CA LEU A 411 1.95 12.99 -36.02
C LEU A 411 2.64 13.74 -34.89
N THR A 412 2.42 15.06 -34.78
CA THR A 412 2.95 15.87 -33.68
C THR A 412 2.11 15.70 -32.41
N TYR A 413 0.78 15.57 -32.54
CA TYR A 413 -0.18 15.47 -31.45
C TYR A 413 -0.92 14.13 -31.51
N PRO A 414 -0.31 13.02 -31.06
CA PRO A 414 -0.93 11.70 -31.14
C PRO A 414 -2.24 11.64 -30.34
N ILE A 415 -3.28 11.07 -30.95
CA ILE A 415 -4.59 10.84 -30.32
C ILE A 415 -4.69 9.42 -29.77
N ASP A 416 -5.63 9.20 -28.86
CA ASP A 416 -5.92 7.87 -28.33
C ASP A 416 -6.35 6.93 -29.47
N PRO A 417 -5.70 5.77 -29.66
CA PRO A 417 -6.06 4.82 -30.70
C PRO A 417 -7.51 4.32 -30.64
N ASN A 418 -8.17 4.43 -29.48
CA ASN A 418 -9.55 3.99 -29.28
C ASN A 418 -10.58 5.08 -29.57
N VAL A 419 -10.16 6.31 -29.90
CA VAL A 419 -11.08 7.40 -30.25
C VAL A 419 -10.92 7.79 -31.71
N GLN A 420 -12.03 8.18 -32.33
CA GLN A 420 -12.00 8.67 -33.71
C GLN A 420 -11.56 10.13 -33.74
N LEU A 421 -10.67 10.46 -34.67
CA LEU A 421 -10.39 11.84 -35.03
C LEU A 421 -11.67 12.44 -35.62
N GLN A 422 -12.18 13.50 -35.01
CA GLN A 422 -13.33 14.20 -35.58
C GLN A 422 -12.84 15.13 -36.70
N PRO A 423 -13.55 15.21 -37.84
CA PRO A 423 -13.20 16.15 -38.89
C PRO A 423 -13.26 17.56 -38.31
N PHE A 424 -12.08 18.18 -38.20
CA PHE A 424 -11.97 19.56 -37.75
C PHE A 424 -12.75 20.43 -38.74
N THR A 425 -13.86 21.00 -38.29
CA THR A 425 -14.47 22.13 -38.98
C THR A 425 -13.72 23.35 -38.48
N PRO A 426 -12.95 24.06 -39.34
CA PRO A 426 -12.39 25.34 -38.95
C PRO A 426 -13.54 26.17 -38.40
N TRP A 427 -13.37 26.73 -37.21
CA TRP A 427 -14.32 27.69 -36.72
C TRP A 427 -14.34 28.83 -37.75
N ASN A 428 -15.40 28.87 -38.56
CA ASN A 428 -15.78 30.04 -39.34
C ASN A 428 -16.24 31.10 -38.33
N GLY A 429 -15.31 31.65 -37.56
CA GLY A 429 -15.44 33.03 -37.13
C GLY A 429 -15.78 33.83 -38.38
N GLY A 430 -16.88 34.58 -38.33
CA GLY A 430 -17.47 35.21 -39.50
C GLY A 430 -16.41 35.78 -40.44
N SER A 431 -16.51 35.41 -41.72
CA SER A 431 -15.71 35.88 -42.85
C SER A 431 -14.86 37.13 -42.57
N GLY A 432 -13.55 36.96 -42.34
CA GLY A 432 -12.63 38.10 -42.28
C GLY A 432 -11.25 37.85 -41.69
N ASP A 433 -11.14 37.08 -40.60
CA ASP A 433 -9.91 37.13 -39.79
C ASP A 433 -9.12 35.82 -39.84
N VAL A 434 -8.06 35.80 -40.66
CA VAL A 434 -6.96 34.85 -40.50
C VAL A 434 -6.21 35.21 -39.21
N PRO A 435 -5.94 34.28 -38.28
CA PRO A 435 -5.17 34.58 -37.08
C PRO A 435 -3.76 35.10 -37.45
N PRO A 436 -3.25 36.17 -36.80
CA PRO A 436 -1.97 36.82 -37.16
C PRO A 436 -0.71 35.92 -37.13
N TRP A 437 -0.83 34.66 -36.69
CA TRP A 437 0.30 33.74 -36.46
C TRP A 437 0.27 32.46 -37.31
N LEU A 438 -0.70 32.31 -38.22
CA LEU A 438 -0.60 31.36 -39.33
C LEU A 438 -0.04 32.11 -40.56
N ASP A 439 1.25 32.44 -40.51
CA ASP A 439 1.99 32.80 -41.72
C ASP A 439 2.55 31.52 -42.34
N TRP A 440 1.95 31.09 -43.45
CA TRP A 440 2.42 29.96 -44.26
C TRP A 440 3.43 30.41 -45.34
N ASN A 441 4.12 31.54 -45.13
CA ASN A 441 5.19 31.99 -46.01
C ASN A 441 6.44 32.36 -45.21
N ASN A 442 7.28 31.37 -44.92
CA ASN A 442 8.70 31.68 -44.85
C ASN A 442 9.58 30.48 -45.25
N GLY A 443 10.29 30.66 -46.37
CA GLY A 443 11.40 29.81 -46.80
C GLY A 443 11.20 29.16 -48.16
N ASN A 444 11.42 29.90 -49.26
CA ASN A 444 12.64 29.73 -50.08
C ASN A 444 12.63 30.71 -51.27
N ASP A 445 13.47 31.74 -51.24
CA ASP A 445 13.94 32.42 -52.43
C ASP A 445 14.94 31.52 -53.15
N GLY A 446 14.74 31.23 -54.44
CA GLY A 446 15.78 30.54 -55.21
C GLY A 446 15.37 29.89 -56.53
N ASN A 447 15.22 30.74 -57.56
CA ASN A 447 15.72 30.50 -58.93
C ASN A 447 15.07 29.40 -59.83
N ASN A 448 14.26 29.89 -60.78
CA ASN A 448 14.42 29.78 -62.24
C ASN A 448 14.40 28.40 -62.94
N GLY A 449 13.54 28.28 -63.98
CA GLY A 449 13.82 27.41 -65.13
C GLY A 449 12.68 26.53 -65.68
N ASN A 450 11.75 27.15 -66.41
CA ASN A 450 11.27 26.79 -67.75
C ASN A 450 10.85 25.35 -68.16
N ASN A 451 9.72 25.33 -68.90
CA ASN A 451 9.27 24.40 -69.95
C ASN A 451 8.65 23.02 -69.62
N GLY A 452 7.46 22.78 -70.21
CA GLY A 452 7.16 21.48 -70.81
C GLY A 452 5.73 20.92 -70.68
N ASN A 453 4.81 21.49 -71.46
CA ASN A 453 3.60 20.90 -72.05
C ASN A 453 3.46 19.35 -72.06
N GLY A 454 2.25 18.81 -71.82
CA GLY A 454 1.98 17.39 -72.10
C GLY A 454 0.63 16.84 -71.61
N ASN A 455 -0.40 16.98 -72.45
CA ASN A 455 -1.72 16.37 -72.34
C ASN A 455 -1.63 14.83 -72.49
N GLY A 456 -2.46 14.04 -71.78
CA GLY A 456 -2.45 12.58 -71.92
C GLY A 456 -3.60 11.88 -71.19
N ASN A 457 -4.75 11.81 -71.86
CA ASN A 457 -5.95 11.07 -71.46
C ASN A 457 -5.74 9.55 -71.68
N GLY A 458 -6.27 8.69 -70.80
CA GLY A 458 -6.12 7.23 -70.93
C GLY A 458 -6.98 6.41 -69.97
N ASN A 459 -8.21 6.14 -70.37
CA ASN A 459 -9.13 5.12 -69.84
C ASN A 459 -8.45 3.74 -69.69
N ASN A 460 -8.76 2.98 -68.63
CA ASN A 460 -9.29 1.63 -68.84
C ASN A 460 -10.10 1.05 -67.67
N ASN A 461 -11.09 0.26 -68.09
CA ASN A 461 -12.21 -0.36 -67.39
C ASN A 461 -11.80 -1.59 -66.55
N GLY A 462 -12.61 -1.93 -65.54
CA GLY A 462 -12.49 -3.20 -64.81
C GLY A 462 -13.59 -3.42 -63.77
N ASN A 463 -14.79 -3.69 -64.25
CA ASN A 463 -16.04 -3.93 -63.54
C ASN A 463 -16.07 -5.30 -62.83
N GLY A 464 -16.83 -5.46 -61.72
CA GLY A 464 -17.00 -6.77 -61.06
C GLY A 464 -17.88 -6.82 -59.80
N ASN A 465 -19.18 -6.60 -59.99
CA ASN A 465 -20.39 -6.97 -59.21
C ASN A 465 -20.33 -7.71 -57.84
N ASN A 466 -21.24 -7.25 -56.97
CA ASN A 466 -21.76 -7.77 -55.68
C ASN A 466 -23.01 -8.69 -55.92
N PRO A 467 -23.79 -9.16 -54.90
CA PRO A 467 -23.60 -10.16 -53.81
C PRO A 467 -24.65 -11.33 -53.94
N PRO A 468 -25.02 -12.15 -52.89
CA PRO A 468 -26.01 -11.71 -51.89
C PRO A 468 -25.87 -12.31 -50.46
N VAL A 469 -26.70 -11.74 -49.58
CA VAL A 469 -26.94 -11.96 -48.13
C VAL A 469 -27.54 -13.33 -47.81
N THR A 470 -27.17 -13.93 -46.66
CA THR A 470 -28.11 -14.70 -45.81
C THR A 470 -27.80 -14.58 -44.33
N ASP A 471 -28.86 -14.35 -43.58
CA ASP A 471 -29.01 -14.22 -42.12
C ASP A 471 -29.08 -15.61 -41.43
N SER A 472 -28.58 -15.74 -40.19
CA SER A 472 -29.08 -16.70 -39.18
C SER A 472 -28.33 -16.63 -37.84
N ASN A 473 -28.98 -15.96 -36.88
CA ASN A 473 -29.24 -16.32 -35.48
C ASN A 473 -28.09 -16.67 -34.48
N PRO A 474 -28.12 -16.15 -33.23
CA PRO A 474 -27.10 -16.37 -32.21
C PRO A 474 -27.42 -17.57 -31.29
N GLY A 475 -26.39 -18.39 -31.01
CA GLY A 475 -26.40 -19.44 -29.98
C GLY A 475 -25.95 -18.92 -28.61
N PRO A 476 -26.23 -19.65 -27.51
CA PRO A 476 -26.75 -19.07 -26.28
C PRO A 476 -25.69 -18.58 -25.27
N VAL A 477 -26.15 -17.62 -24.48
CA VAL A 477 -25.57 -17.11 -23.24
C VAL A 477 -25.42 -18.25 -22.23
N ILE A 478 -24.18 -18.56 -21.85
CA ILE A 478 -23.88 -19.39 -20.69
C ILE A 478 -23.66 -18.44 -19.50
N SER A 479 -24.53 -18.57 -18.51
CA SER A 479 -24.44 -17.96 -17.19
C SER A 479 -23.32 -18.58 -16.37
N PRO A 480 -22.52 -17.80 -15.60
CA PRO A 480 -21.70 -18.38 -14.54
C PRO A 480 -22.56 -18.50 -13.27
N GLN A 481 -23.10 -19.70 -13.03
CA GLN A 481 -23.24 -20.19 -11.67
C GLN A 481 -21.89 -20.81 -11.30
N ASP A 482 -21.11 -20.15 -10.44
CA ASP A 482 -20.00 -20.80 -9.74
C ASP A 482 -20.02 -20.34 -8.28
N SER A 483 -20.66 -21.16 -7.45
CA SER A 483 -20.35 -21.30 -6.04
C SER A 483 -19.53 -22.57 -5.86
N GLU A 484 -18.28 -22.56 -6.29
CA GLU A 484 -17.33 -23.63 -5.99
C GLU A 484 -16.11 -23.10 -5.25
N LYS A 485 -15.81 -23.77 -4.15
CA LYS A 485 -14.66 -23.55 -3.28
C LYS A 485 -13.39 -23.85 -4.07
N PRO A 486 -12.26 -23.15 -3.84
CA PRO A 486 -11.03 -23.47 -4.55
C PRO A 486 -10.45 -24.81 -4.08
N ASP A 487 -10.31 -25.77 -5.00
CA ASP A 487 -9.53 -26.99 -4.83
C ASP A 487 -8.02 -26.66 -4.86
N TRP A 488 -7.39 -26.67 -3.68
CA TRP A 488 -5.92 -26.78 -3.54
C TRP A 488 -5.54 -27.64 -2.34
N LEU A 489 -6.16 -28.82 -2.23
CA LEU A 489 -5.73 -29.88 -1.31
C LEU A 489 -5.09 -31.09 -2.01
N ASP A 490 -4.61 -30.94 -3.24
CA ASP A 490 -3.79 -31.95 -3.93
C ASP A 490 -2.39 -31.42 -4.29
#